data_AF-A0A2N2U197-F1
#
_entry.id   AF-A0A2N2U197-F1
#
_cell.length_a   1.000
_cell.length_b   1.000
_cell.length_c   1.000
_cell.angle_alpha   90.00
_cell.angle_beta   90.00
_cell.angle_gamma   90.00
#
_symmetry.space_group_name_H-M   'P 1'
#
loop_
_entity.id
_entity.type
_entity.pdbx_description
1 polymer ?
#
loop_
_entity_poly.entity_id
_entity_poly.type
_entity_poly.pdbx_seq_one_letter_code
_entity_poly.pdbx_strand_id
1 'polypeptide(L)'
;MFTNLSIKARLIFILSFLAVLLLVIGIIGLSGISKTEAGLKTVYEDRTVPLGQVASIQAMLLQNRIAVTAALADTRPEFIAEQAARVESNIAEIGVTWDAYMATDLTPEEKTLADKFAIDRKSFVVEGLQPAIV
;
A
#
# COMPACT_ATOMS: atom_id res chain seq x y z
N MET A 1 -19.39 53.90 18.70
CA MET A 1 -20.86 53.70 18.60
C MET A 1 -21.45 52.73 19.65
N PHE A 2 -20.80 52.47 20.80
CA PHE A 2 -21.33 51.56 21.83
C PHE A 2 -21.22 52.11 23.26
N THR A 3 -21.40 53.41 23.44
CA THR A 3 -21.11 54.11 24.71
C THR A 3 -22.27 54.14 25.72
N ASN A 4 -23.46 53.62 25.36
CA ASN A 4 -24.66 53.65 26.22
C ASN A 4 -25.25 52.25 26.55
N LEU A 5 -24.43 51.19 26.56
CA LEU A 5 -24.88 49.83 26.93
C LEU A 5 -24.70 49.59 28.43
N SER A 6 -25.73 49.02 29.08
CA SER A 6 -25.62 48.59 30.48
C SER A 6 -24.54 47.51 30.62
N ILE A 7 -23.89 47.46 31.79
CA ILE A 7 -22.82 46.49 32.09
C ILE A 7 -23.30 45.05 31.81
N LYS A 8 -24.56 44.74 32.12
CA LYS A 8 -25.20 43.45 31.87
C LYS A 8 -25.25 43.10 30.38
N ALA A 9 -25.63 44.05 29.52
CA ALA A 9 -25.69 43.82 28.07
C ALA A 9 -24.29 43.62 27.47
N ARG A 10 -23.29 44.35 27.96
CA ARG A 10 -21.89 44.19 27.55
C ARG A 10 -21.34 42.81 27.91
N LEU A 11 -21.68 42.32 29.11
CA LEU A 11 -21.24 41.01 29.60
C LEU A 11 -21.86 39.87 28.76
N ILE A 12 -23.16 39.93 28.51
CA ILE A 12 -23.87 38.95 27.68
C ILE A 12 -23.29 38.92 26.27
N PHE A 13 -23.06 40.08 25.65
CA PHE A 13 -22.51 40.16 24.31
C PHE A 13 -21.14 39.47 24.20
N ILE A 14 -20.22 39.75 25.14
CA ILE A 14 -18.89 39.15 25.14
C ILE A 14 -18.97 37.62 25.34
N LEU A 15 -19.80 37.16 26.28
CA LEU A 15 -19.99 35.73 26.54
C LEU A 15 -20.58 35.00 25.32
N SER A 16 -21.63 35.55 24.72
CA SER A 16 -22.24 34.97 23.51
C SER A 16 -21.27 34.99 22.33
N PHE A 17 -20.52 36.07 22.16
CA PHE A 17 -19.50 36.16 21.11
C PHE A 17 -18.40 35.11 21.29
N LEU A 18 -17.88 34.95 22.51
CA LEU A 18 -16.88 33.93 22.83
C LEU A 18 -17.42 32.51 22.63
N ALA A 19 -18.67 32.25 23.01
CA ALA A 19 -19.31 30.96 22.80
C ALA A 19 -19.46 30.62 21.31
N VAL A 20 -19.88 31.58 20.49
CA VAL A 20 -19.96 31.42 19.03
C VAL A 20 -18.58 31.20 18.42
N LEU A 21 -17.56 31.95 18.87
CA LEU A 21 -16.19 31.79 18.40
C LEU A 21 -15.67 30.38 18.69
N LEU A 22 -15.90 29.85 19.90
CA LEU A 22 -15.52 28.49 20.27
C LEU A 22 -16.24 27.44 19.40
N LEU A 23 -17.52 27.61 19.12
CA LEU A 23 -18.28 26.71 18.25
C LEU A 23 -17.70 26.69 16.82
N VAL A 24 -17.42 27.87 16.25
CA VAL A 24 -16.84 27.98 14.90
C VAL A 24 -15.48 27.30 14.83
N ILE A 25 -14.60 27.55 15.80
CA ILE A 25 -13.28 26.91 15.88
C ILE A 25 -13.43 25.39 16.02
N GLY A 26 -14.36 24.94 16.86
CA GLY A 26 -14.65 23.51 17.04
C GLY A 26 -15.10 22.85 15.74
N ILE A 27 -16.01 23.46 14.99
CA ILE A 27 -16.50 22.95 13.70
C ILE A 27 -15.37 22.89 12.67
N ILE A 28 -14.54 23.94 12.57
CA ILE A 28 -13.40 23.97 11.66
C ILE A 28 -12.39 22.89 12.03
N GLY A 29 -12.06 22.74 13.33
CA GLY A 29 -11.15 21.72 13.82
C GLY A 29 -11.62 20.30 13.49
N LEU A 30 -12.90 20.01 13.73
CA LEU A 30 -13.48 18.69 13.43
C LEU A 30 -13.52 18.40 11.92
N SER A 31 -13.84 19.41 11.12
CA SER A 31 -13.84 19.31 9.66
C SER A 31 -12.43 19.15 9.08
N GLY A 32 -11.41 19.75 9.71
CA GLY A 32 -10.01 19.56 9.33
C GLY A 32 -9.52 18.14 9.64
N ILE A 33 -9.85 17.64 10.83
CA ILE A 33 -9.45 16.28 11.27
C ILE A 33 -10.05 15.21 10.36
N SER A 34 -11.35 15.30 10.04
CA SER A 34 -12.00 14.32 9.15
C SER A 34 -11.43 14.29 7.74
N LYS A 35 -11.01 15.45 7.19
CA LYS A 35 -10.32 15.51 5.89
C LYS A 35 -8.93 14.87 5.94
N THR A 36 -8.19 15.08 7.03
CA THR A 36 -6.88 14.47 7.24
C THR A 36 -6.99 12.95 7.37
N GLU A 37 -8.00 12.46 8.10
CA GLU A 37 -8.29 11.02 8.21
C GLU A 37 -8.51 10.38 6.83
N ALA A 38 -9.37 10.97 6.01
CA ALA A 38 -9.63 10.48 4.66
C ALA A 38 -8.36 10.47 3.79
N GLY A 39 -7.56 11.54 3.85
CA GLY A 39 -6.29 11.60 3.10
C GLY A 39 -5.26 10.57 3.58
N LEU A 40 -5.14 10.34 4.89
CA LEU A 40 -4.26 9.30 5.44
C LEU A 40 -4.71 7.90 5.04
N LYS A 41 -6.03 7.67 5.00
CA LYS A 41 -6.60 6.39 4.55
C LYS A 41 -6.20 6.10 3.10
N THR A 42 -6.36 7.05 2.19
CA THR A 42 -5.93 6.96 0.79
C THR A 42 -4.42 6.67 0.68
N VAL A 43 -3.56 7.39 1.42
CA VAL A 43 -2.11 7.12 1.39
C VAL A 43 -1.78 5.71 1.90
N TYR A 44 -2.51 5.22 2.89
CA TYR A 44 -2.32 3.86 3.38
C TYR A 44 -2.77 2.81 2.35
N GLU A 45 -4.02 2.88 1.91
CA GLU A 45 -4.66 1.89 1.03
C GLU A 45 -4.07 1.92 -0.39
N ASP A 46 -3.77 3.11 -0.93
CA ASP A 46 -3.37 3.25 -2.34
C ASP A 46 -1.86 3.34 -2.55
N ARG A 47 -1.06 3.47 -1.48
CA ARG A 47 0.41 3.55 -1.59
C ARG A 47 1.14 2.58 -0.67
N THR A 48 0.78 2.53 0.60
CA THR A 48 1.52 1.72 1.60
C THR A 48 1.26 0.23 1.41
N VAL A 49 0.00 -0.17 1.21
CA VAL A 49 -0.38 -1.56 0.95
C VAL A 49 0.21 -2.06 -0.39
N PRO A 50 0.05 -1.34 -1.53
CA PRO A 50 0.70 -1.70 -2.79
C PRO A 50 2.21 -1.83 -2.71
N LEU A 51 2.88 -0.94 -1.98
CA LEU A 51 4.32 -1.03 -1.76
C LEU A 51 4.72 -2.33 -1.05
N GLY A 52 3.95 -2.74 -0.03
CA GLY A 52 4.14 -4.02 0.66
C GLY A 52 3.96 -5.23 -0.27
N GLN A 53 2.97 -5.19 -1.17
CA GLN A 53 2.73 -6.24 -2.15
C GLN A 53 3.92 -6.37 -3.13
N VAL A 54 4.39 -5.25 -3.69
CA VAL A 54 5.56 -5.24 -4.59
C VAL A 54 6.83 -5.73 -3.86
N ALA A 55 7.03 -5.32 -2.61
CA ALA A 55 8.17 -5.79 -1.81
C ALA A 55 8.10 -7.30 -1.53
N SER A 56 6.91 -7.85 -1.24
CA SER A 56 6.69 -9.29 -1.07
C SER A 56 7.05 -10.07 -2.35
N ILE A 57 6.60 -9.57 -3.50
CA ILE A 57 6.93 -10.15 -4.82
C ILE A 57 8.45 -10.15 -5.03
N GLN A 58 9.13 -9.04 -4.75
CA GLN A 58 10.59 -8.96 -4.88
C GLN A 58 11.29 -9.98 -3.98
N ALA A 59 10.84 -10.15 -2.74
CA ALA A 59 11.40 -11.13 -1.81
C ALA A 59 11.22 -12.56 -2.32
N MET A 60 10.03 -12.92 -2.83
CA MET A 60 9.78 -14.25 -3.40
C MET A 60 10.60 -14.51 -4.67
N LEU A 61 10.79 -13.51 -5.54
CA LEU A 61 11.67 -13.64 -6.70
C LEU A 61 13.13 -13.91 -6.30
N LEU A 62 13.61 -13.26 -5.23
CA LEU A 62 14.93 -13.55 -4.66
C LEU A 62 14.99 -14.97 -4.10
N GLN A 63 13.96 -15.40 -3.38
CA GLN A 63 13.88 -16.77 -2.85
C GLN A 63 13.91 -17.82 -3.96
N ASN A 64 13.26 -17.57 -5.10
CA ASN A 64 13.32 -18.46 -6.27
C ASN A 64 14.74 -18.60 -6.79
N ARG A 65 15.48 -17.49 -6.92
CA ARG A 65 16.89 -17.52 -7.34
C ARG A 65 17.76 -18.31 -6.36
N ILE A 66 17.54 -18.14 -5.06
CA ILE A 66 18.26 -18.88 -4.01
C ILE A 66 17.93 -20.38 -4.10
N ALA A 67 16.65 -20.75 -4.24
CA ALA A 67 16.20 -22.13 -4.35
C ALA A 67 16.82 -22.85 -5.56
N VAL A 68 16.81 -22.20 -6.74
CA VAL A 68 17.46 -22.73 -7.94
C VAL A 68 18.97 -22.90 -7.73
N THR A 69 19.64 -21.90 -7.14
CA THR A 69 21.10 -21.97 -6.87
C THR A 69 21.42 -23.07 -5.86
N ALA A 70 20.58 -23.27 -4.85
CA ALA A 70 20.75 -24.31 -3.85
C ALA A 70 20.59 -25.71 -4.46
N ALA A 71 19.60 -25.91 -5.34
CA ALA A 71 19.38 -27.17 -6.06
C ALA A 71 20.55 -27.52 -6.99
N LEU A 72 21.28 -26.52 -7.49
CA LEU A 72 22.53 -26.74 -8.25
C LEU A 72 23.71 -27.13 -7.36
N ALA A 73 23.70 -26.73 -6.08
CA ALA A 73 24.78 -27.00 -5.13
C ALA A 73 24.64 -28.36 -4.42
N ASP A 74 23.41 -28.78 -4.12
CA ASP A 74 23.10 -30.09 -3.52
C ASP A 74 22.22 -30.90 -4.48
N THR A 75 22.81 -31.94 -5.06
CA THR A 75 22.23 -32.72 -6.16
C THR A 75 21.36 -33.89 -5.68
N ARG A 76 21.06 -33.97 -4.38
CA ARG A 76 20.18 -35.00 -3.84
C ARG A 76 18.76 -34.84 -4.40
N PRO A 77 18.17 -35.89 -4.99
CA PRO A 77 16.85 -35.79 -5.65
C PRO A 77 15.75 -35.24 -4.74
N GLU A 78 15.75 -35.62 -3.47
CA GLU A 78 14.77 -35.13 -2.49
C GLU A 78 14.90 -33.63 -2.22
N PHE A 79 16.13 -33.11 -2.20
CA PHE A 79 16.39 -31.70 -1.96
C PHE A 79 16.04 -30.85 -3.19
N ILE A 80 16.38 -31.33 -4.39
CA ILE A 80 15.98 -30.69 -5.65
C ILE A 80 14.45 -30.60 -5.72
N ALA A 81 13.74 -31.69 -5.43
CA ALA A 81 12.28 -31.71 -5.44
C ALA A 81 11.67 -30.73 -4.43
N GLU A 82 12.26 -30.60 -3.23
CA GLU A 82 11.82 -29.61 -2.23
C GLU A 82 12.00 -28.16 -2.74
N GLN A 83 13.16 -27.84 -3.32
CA GLN A 83 13.42 -26.50 -3.85
C GLN A 83 12.53 -26.19 -5.06
N ALA A 84 12.28 -27.17 -5.94
CA ALA A 84 11.36 -27.05 -7.07
C ALA A 84 9.93 -26.72 -6.59
N ALA A 85 9.41 -27.48 -5.62
CA ALA A 85 8.09 -27.23 -5.04
C ALA A 85 7.98 -25.84 -4.40
N ARG A 86 9.05 -25.35 -3.76
CA ARG A 86 9.10 -23.99 -3.22
C ARG A 86 9.03 -22.92 -4.31
N VAL A 87 9.73 -23.12 -5.43
CA VAL A 87 9.66 -22.21 -6.59
C VAL A 87 8.25 -22.20 -7.18
N GLU A 88 7.59 -23.35 -7.33
CA GLU A 88 6.21 -23.44 -7.80
C GLU A 88 5.23 -22.69 -6.88
N SER A 89 5.35 -22.90 -5.57
CA SER A 89 4.54 -22.19 -4.57
C SER A 89 4.71 -20.68 -4.68
N ASN A 90 5.96 -20.20 -4.77
CA ASN A 90 6.24 -18.79 -4.94
C ASN A 90 5.70 -18.23 -6.26
N ILE A 91 5.75 -18.99 -7.36
CA ILE A 91 5.17 -18.57 -8.65
C ILE A 91 3.66 -18.32 -8.49
N ALA A 92 2.96 -19.23 -7.79
CA ALA A 92 1.53 -19.09 -7.53
C ALA A 92 1.22 -17.89 -6.61
N GLU A 93 1.94 -17.75 -5.49
CA GLU A 93 1.73 -16.68 -4.52
C GLU A 93 2.06 -15.29 -5.08
N ILE A 94 3.12 -15.17 -5.88
CA ILE A 94 3.40 -13.93 -6.63
C ILE A 94 2.23 -13.61 -7.56
N GLY A 95 1.63 -14.61 -8.22
CA GLY A 95 0.48 -14.39 -9.10
C GLY A 95 -0.71 -13.76 -8.36
N VAL A 96 -1.09 -14.36 -7.24
CA VAL A 96 -2.17 -13.84 -6.37
C VAL A 96 -1.85 -12.42 -5.86
N THR A 97 -0.63 -12.21 -5.38
CA THR A 97 -0.19 -10.90 -4.88
C THR A 97 -0.16 -9.84 -5.98
N TRP A 98 0.23 -10.23 -7.19
CA TRP A 98 0.25 -9.35 -8.35
C TRP A 98 -1.15 -8.95 -8.80
N ASP A 99 -2.10 -9.89 -8.83
CA ASP A 99 -3.50 -9.59 -9.16
C ASP A 99 -4.12 -8.63 -8.14
N ALA A 100 -3.80 -8.80 -6.85
CA ALA A 100 -4.22 -7.88 -5.80
C ALA A 100 -3.63 -6.47 -5.96
N TYR A 101 -2.35 -6.36 -6.35
CA TYR A 101 -1.70 -5.09 -6.67
C TYR A 101 -2.34 -4.39 -7.88
N MET A 102 -2.63 -5.15 -8.95
CA MET A 102 -3.25 -4.61 -10.16
C MET A 102 -4.70 -4.16 -9.97
N ALA A 103 -5.36 -4.61 -8.91
CA ALA A 103 -6.70 -4.17 -8.53
C ALA A 103 -6.73 -2.83 -7.76
N THR A 104 -5.56 -2.25 -7.44
CA THR A 104 -5.45 -0.97 -6.74
C THR A 104 -5.43 0.23 -7.70
N ASP A 105 -5.60 1.45 -7.17
CA ASP A 105 -5.60 2.67 -7.96
C ASP A 105 -4.19 3.07 -8.39
N LEU A 106 -3.84 2.67 -9.61
CA LEU A 106 -2.54 2.95 -10.25
C LEU A 106 -2.58 4.28 -11.00
N THR A 107 -1.50 5.08 -10.88
CA THR A 107 -1.30 6.20 -11.81
C THR A 107 -0.98 5.68 -13.22
N PRO A 108 -1.11 6.52 -14.28
CA PRO A 108 -0.75 6.11 -15.64
C PRO A 108 0.70 5.62 -15.78
N GLU A 109 1.63 6.26 -15.06
CA GLU A 109 3.04 5.87 -15.02
C GLU A 109 3.23 4.52 -14.34
N GLU A 110 2.59 4.32 -13.19
CA GLU A 110 2.63 3.04 -12.44
C GLU A 110 2.06 1.91 -13.28
N LYS A 111 0.92 2.14 -13.94
CA LYS A 111 0.31 1.16 -14.84
C LYS A 111 1.26 0.74 -15.97
N THR A 112 1.96 1.69 -16.56
CA THR A 112 2.94 1.41 -17.63
C THR A 112 4.07 0.52 -17.13
N LEU A 113 4.59 0.80 -15.93
CA LEU A 113 5.63 -0.03 -15.31
C LEU A 113 5.10 -1.41 -14.92
N ALA A 114 3.87 -1.49 -14.42
CA ALA A 114 3.23 -2.72 -14.02
C ALA A 114 2.96 -3.64 -15.21
N ASP A 115 2.41 -3.09 -16.30
CA ASP A 115 2.16 -3.84 -17.53
C ASP A 115 3.49 -4.39 -18.12
N LYS A 116 4.58 -3.60 -18.05
CA LYS A 116 5.93 -4.07 -18.41
C LYS A 116 6.41 -5.21 -17.50
N PHE A 117 6.28 -5.05 -16.18
CA PHE A 117 6.68 -6.09 -15.24
C PHE A 117 5.91 -7.40 -15.48
N ALA A 118 4.61 -7.33 -15.78
CA ALA A 118 3.80 -8.52 -16.07
C ALA A 118 4.35 -9.30 -17.27
N ILE A 119 4.78 -8.60 -18.33
CA ILE A 119 5.44 -9.20 -19.50
C ILE A 119 6.78 -9.83 -19.11
N ASP A 120 7.66 -9.05 -18.46
CA ASP A 120 9.01 -9.48 -18.10
C ASP A 120 8.95 -10.69 -17.13
N ARG A 121 8.04 -10.67 -16.16
CA ARG A 121 7.80 -11.78 -15.23
C ARG A 121 7.33 -13.04 -15.96
N LYS A 122 6.42 -12.90 -16.91
CA LYS A 122 5.91 -14.05 -17.66
C LYS A 122 7.04 -14.76 -18.41
N SER A 123 7.91 -14.01 -19.09
CA SER A 123 9.10 -14.57 -19.74
C SER A 123 10.05 -15.20 -18.72
N PHE A 124 10.33 -14.53 -17.60
CA PHE A 124 11.18 -15.09 -16.54
C PHE A 124 10.66 -16.42 -15.96
N VAL A 125 9.34 -16.57 -15.80
CA VAL A 125 8.74 -17.82 -15.32
C VAL A 125 8.83 -18.93 -16.37
N VAL A 126 8.40 -18.64 -17.60
CA VAL A 126 8.25 -19.66 -18.67
C VAL A 126 9.60 -20.09 -19.23
N GLU A 127 10.52 -19.14 -19.43
CA GLU A 127 11.81 -19.39 -20.07
C GLU A 127 12.93 -19.63 -19.05
N GLY A 128 12.75 -19.17 -17.80
CA GLY A 128 13.77 -19.25 -16.75
C GLY A 128 13.45 -20.25 -15.66
N LEU A 129 12.39 -20.02 -14.89
CA LEU A 129 12.11 -20.81 -13.68
C LEU A 129 11.58 -22.21 -14.00
N GLN A 130 10.59 -22.32 -14.89
CA GLN A 130 9.97 -23.61 -15.21
C GLN A 130 10.98 -24.62 -15.78
N PRO A 131 11.86 -24.28 -16.74
CA PRO A 131 12.85 -25.22 -17.24
C PRO A 131 13.91 -25.60 -16.20
N ALA A 132 14.13 -24.78 -15.17
CA ALA A 132 15.16 -25.00 -14.16
C ALA A 132 14.72 -25.94 -13.01
N ILE A 133 13.43 -26.26 -12.91
CA ILE A 133 12.86 -27.09 -11.85
C ILE A 133 12.41 -28.50 -12.34
N VAL A 134 12.69 -28.84 -13.60
CA VAL A 134 12.36 -30.13 -14.24
C VAL A 134 13.57 -31.05 -14.26
#